data_AF-A0A0D2MT39-F1
#
_entry.id   AF-A0A0D2MT39-F1
#
_cell.length_a   1.000
_cell.length_b   1.000
_cell.length_c   1.000
_cell.angle_alpha   90.00
_cell.angle_beta   90.00
_cell.angle_gamma   90.00
#
_symmetry.space_group_name_H-M   'P 1'
#
loop_
_entity.id
_entity.type
_entity.pdbx_description
1 polymer ?
#
loop_
_entity_poly.entity_id
_entity_poly.type
_entity_poly.pdbx_seq_one_letter_code
_entity_poly.pdbx_strand_id
1 'polypeptide(L)'
;MDFCKKMRQKPDAYFKDLYEKSLPAAGEPFPLSGCVFGCIVSSGWFTDLQEKFGETFGWSGKCFSEERKADGTPLRFGSTLQRDYHAPSGKNQSERVATFKGSGDFIFGGTGKFVEQGLHDRKPAWQWFDDGMSSRMQFGGGWRMQYNMFQAVGDGVTDEMRRAGPGLVLGKSYYRGPSGFLPERFRRNAATNYFMLFQACTKDGKVPWYPEYRDVPLAGNP
;
A
#
# COMPACT_ATOMS: atom_id res chain seq x y z
N MET A 1 -16.78 5.46 2.81
CA MET A 1 -16.08 5.28 4.11
C MET A 1 -16.45 3.98 4.82
N ASP A 2 -17.70 3.51 4.69
CA ASP A 2 -18.15 2.21 5.20
C ASP A 2 -17.47 0.99 4.58
N PHE A 3 -16.91 1.12 3.38
CA PHE A 3 -16.32 0.00 2.66
C PHE A 3 -15.20 -0.69 3.46
N CYS A 4 -14.24 0.08 3.99
CA CYS A 4 -13.16 -0.45 4.83
C CYS A 4 -13.68 -1.26 6.03
N LYS A 5 -14.65 -0.68 6.75
CA LYS A 5 -15.27 -1.31 7.92
C LYS A 5 -16.01 -2.58 7.54
N LYS A 6 -16.75 -2.56 6.43
CA LYS A 6 -17.46 -3.74 5.88
C LYS A 6 -16.49 -4.84 5.45
N MET A 7 -15.36 -4.49 4.83
CA MET A 7 -14.37 -5.49 4.42
C MET A 7 -13.70 -6.13 5.64
N ARG A 8 -13.36 -5.37 6.67
CA ARG A 8 -12.78 -5.93 7.91
C ARG A 8 -13.68 -6.93 8.63
N GLN A 9 -14.99 -6.90 8.39
CA GLN A 9 -15.92 -7.89 8.93
C GLN A 9 -15.87 -9.23 8.18
N LYS A 10 -15.17 -9.31 7.04
CA LYS A 10 -14.99 -10.54 6.29
C LYS A 10 -13.86 -11.39 6.90
N PRO A 11 -14.00 -12.73 6.93
CA PRO A 11 -12.94 -13.59 7.45
C PRO A 11 -11.73 -13.61 6.51
N ASP A 12 -10.53 -13.88 7.05
CA ASP A 12 -9.30 -14.02 6.25
C ASP A 12 -9.42 -15.02 5.09
N ALA A 13 -10.22 -16.08 5.26
CA ALA A 13 -10.51 -17.06 4.21
C ALA A 13 -11.18 -16.44 2.96
N TYR A 14 -12.01 -15.40 3.15
CA TYR A 14 -12.62 -14.66 2.04
C TYR A 14 -11.54 -13.95 1.20
N PHE A 15 -10.59 -13.29 1.86
CA PHE A 15 -9.50 -12.60 1.18
C PHE A 15 -8.53 -13.56 0.51
N LYS A 16 -8.25 -14.70 1.15
CA LYS A 16 -7.46 -15.77 0.54
C LYS A 16 -8.09 -16.26 -0.76
N ASP A 17 -9.37 -16.63 -0.73
CA ASP A 17 -10.09 -17.10 -1.92
C ASP A 17 -10.13 -16.04 -3.03
N LEU A 18 -10.41 -14.78 -2.67
CA LEU A 18 -10.39 -13.66 -3.61
C LEU A 18 -9.00 -13.47 -4.24
N TYR A 19 -7.93 -13.54 -3.43
CA TYR A 19 -6.56 -13.39 -3.90
C TYR A 19 -6.12 -14.51 -4.84
N GLU A 20 -6.48 -15.76 -4.53
CA GLU A 20 -6.11 -16.94 -5.32
C GLU A 20 -6.80 -16.97 -6.69
N LYS A 21 -7.96 -16.32 -6.83
CA LYS A 21 -8.73 -16.20 -8.09
C LYS A 21 -8.33 -15.00 -8.93
N SER A 22 -7.69 -13.98 -8.34
CA SER A 22 -7.43 -12.67 -8.94
C SER A 22 -6.09 -12.61 -9.72
N LEU A 23 -5.82 -13.58 -10.58
CA LEU A 23 -4.50 -13.72 -11.21
C LEU A 23 -4.30 -12.72 -12.36
N PRO A 24 -3.26 -11.88 -12.32
CA PRO A 24 -2.89 -11.04 -13.46
C PRO A 24 -2.25 -11.86 -14.57
N ALA A 25 -2.43 -11.44 -15.82
CA ALA A 25 -1.74 -12.03 -16.96
C ALA A 25 -0.39 -11.32 -17.25
N ALA A 26 0.55 -12.03 -17.89
CA ALA A 26 1.77 -11.41 -18.39
C ALA A 26 1.44 -10.33 -19.42
N GLY A 27 2.06 -9.16 -19.28
CA GLY A 27 1.77 -7.99 -20.12
C GLY A 27 0.46 -7.26 -19.78
N GLU A 28 -0.31 -7.74 -18.79
CA GLU A 28 -1.45 -6.98 -18.27
C GLU A 28 -0.95 -5.74 -17.51
N PRO A 29 -1.38 -4.53 -17.89
CA PRO A 29 -0.97 -3.33 -17.19
C PRO A 29 -1.55 -3.31 -15.77
N PHE A 30 -0.76 -2.81 -14.83
CA PHE A 30 -1.24 -2.62 -13.46
C PHE A 30 -2.43 -1.64 -13.43
N PRO A 31 -3.57 -2.00 -12.81
CA PRO A 31 -4.86 -1.35 -13.05
C PRO A 31 -5.04 0.01 -12.37
N LEU A 32 -4.14 0.40 -11.47
CA LEU A 32 -4.26 1.66 -10.73
C LEU A 32 -3.30 2.72 -11.24
N SER A 33 -3.67 3.98 -11.05
CA SER A 33 -2.85 5.15 -11.38
C SER A 33 -3.13 6.30 -10.41
N GLY A 34 -2.18 7.21 -10.27
CA GLY A 34 -2.28 8.32 -9.33
C GLY A 34 -2.41 7.83 -7.88
N CYS A 35 -2.98 8.68 -7.04
CA CYS A 35 -3.15 8.45 -5.62
C CYS A 35 -4.48 7.74 -5.33
N VAL A 36 -4.37 6.55 -4.75
CA VAL A 36 -5.48 5.66 -4.43
C VAL A 36 -5.72 5.60 -2.93
N PHE A 37 -6.91 5.19 -2.53
CA PHE A 37 -7.19 4.89 -1.11
C PHE A 37 -6.67 3.51 -0.74
N GLY A 38 -6.28 3.33 0.52
CA GLY A 38 -5.84 2.03 1.03
C GLY A 38 -6.54 1.63 2.32
N CYS A 39 -6.73 0.32 2.49
CA CYS A 39 -7.34 -0.27 3.67
C CYS A 39 -6.61 -1.55 4.07
N ILE A 40 -6.31 -1.73 5.36
CA ILE A 40 -5.93 -3.05 5.88
C ILE A 40 -7.22 -3.81 6.19
N VAL A 41 -7.36 -5.03 5.66
CA VAL A 41 -8.63 -5.76 5.63
C VAL A 41 -8.61 -7.13 6.30
N SER A 42 -7.43 -7.72 6.52
CA SER A 42 -7.31 -8.98 7.27
C SER A 42 -7.39 -8.76 8.79
N SER A 43 -7.27 -9.85 9.54
CA SER A 43 -7.19 -9.85 11.00
C SER A 43 -5.85 -10.42 11.50
N GLY A 44 -5.58 -10.33 12.80
CA GLY A 44 -4.43 -10.98 13.45
C GLY A 44 -3.32 -10.03 13.89
N TRP A 45 -2.37 -10.57 14.67
CA TRP A 45 -1.32 -9.79 15.36
C TRP A 45 -0.53 -8.83 14.43
N PHE A 46 -0.06 -9.30 13.27
CA PHE A 46 0.69 -8.46 12.34
C PHE A 46 -0.19 -7.39 11.70
N THR A 47 -1.45 -7.71 11.44
CA THR A 47 -2.46 -6.75 10.97
C THR A 47 -2.64 -5.65 12.02
N ASP A 48 -2.89 -6.00 13.28
CA ASP A 48 -3.08 -5.05 14.38
C ASP A 48 -1.86 -4.12 14.56
N LEU A 49 -0.66 -4.69 14.43
CA LEU A 49 0.59 -3.94 14.50
C LEU A 49 0.69 -2.93 13.35
N GLN A 50 0.44 -3.36 12.11
CA GLN A 50 0.44 -2.48 10.94
C GLN A 50 -0.66 -1.43 11.00
N GLU A 51 -1.82 -1.73 11.56
CA GLU A 51 -2.88 -0.76 11.78
C GLU A 51 -2.46 0.32 12.77
N LYS A 52 -1.92 -0.07 13.93
CA LYS A 52 -1.39 0.87 14.93
C LYS A 52 -0.28 1.75 14.36
N PHE A 53 0.61 1.18 13.55
CA PHE A 53 1.62 1.95 12.84
C PHE A 53 0.99 2.86 11.79
N GLY A 54 0.09 2.35 10.97
CA GLY A 54 -0.64 3.13 9.97
C GLY A 54 -1.45 4.27 10.60
N GLU A 55 -1.94 4.11 11.83
CA GLU A 55 -2.59 5.16 12.61
C GLU A 55 -1.63 6.22 13.11
N THR A 56 -0.47 5.79 13.62
CA THR A 56 0.58 6.68 14.09
C THR A 56 1.14 7.54 12.95
N PHE A 57 1.34 6.95 11.77
CA PHE A 57 1.93 7.63 10.61
C PHE A 57 0.91 8.21 9.63
N GLY A 58 -0.38 8.01 9.87
CA GLY A 58 -1.45 8.54 9.02
C GLY A 58 -1.50 7.91 7.63
N TRP A 59 -1.22 6.61 7.50
CA TRP A 59 -1.33 5.91 6.22
C TRP A 59 -2.77 5.97 5.69
N SER A 60 -2.90 6.36 4.42
CA SER A 60 -4.20 6.54 3.75
C SER A 60 -4.26 5.92 2.34
N GLY A 61 -3.22 5.20 1.92
CA GLY A 61 -3.14 4.62 0.58
C GLY A 61 -1.76 4.69 -0.06
N LYS A 62 -1.73 4.66 -1.38
CA LYS A 62 -0.50 4.69 -2.19
C LYS A 62 -0.70 5.60 -3.39
N CYS A 63 0.38 6.12 -3.97
CA CYS A 63 0.38 6.79 -5.27
C CYS A 63 1.24 6.00 -6.26
N PHE A 64 0.81 5.96 -7.51
CA PHE A 64 1.48 5.30 -8.62
C PHE A 64 1.73 6.32 -9.74
N SER A 65 2.94 6.32 -10.31
CA SER A 65 3.27 7.23 -11.41
C SER A 65 2.44 6.95 -12.67
N GLU A 66 2.24 7.99 -13.48
CA GLU A 66 1.69 7.85 -14.83
C GLU A 66 2.63 7.07 -15.74
N GLU A 67 3.92 7.44 -15.68
CA GLU A 67 5.01 6.78 -16.39
C GLU A 67 5.00 5.29 -16.08
N ARG A 68 5.04 4.47 -17.14
CA ARG A 68 5.02 3.00 -17.07
C ARG A 68 6.32 2.41 -17.56
N LYS A 69 6.67 1.25 -17.00
CA LYS A 69 7.70 0.37 -17.53
C LYS A 69 7.15 -0.40 -18.74
N ALA A 70 8.04 -1.08 -19.46
CA ALA A 70 7.66 -1.92 -20.60
C ALA A 70 6.70 -3.06 -20.24
N ASP A 71 6.70 -3.52 -18.98
CA ASP A 71 5.78 -4.55 -18.47
C ASP A 71 4.42 -3.99 -18.01
N GLY A 72 4.14 -2.70 -18.27
CA GLY A 72 2.87 -2.04 -17.92
C GLY A 72 2.74 -1.63 -16.44
N THR A 73 3.76 -1.89 -15.62
CA THR A 73 3.77 -1.47 -14.21
C THR A 73 4.17 0.00 -14.06
N PRO A 74 3.71 0.72 -13.03
CA PRO A 74 4.14 2.09 -12.77
C PRO A 74 5.64 2.15 -12.51
N LEU A 75 6.30 3.16 -13.08
CA LEU A 75 7.73 3.39 -12.88
C LEU A 75 8.06 3.62 -11.40
N ARG A 76 7.19 4.35 -10.70
CA ARG A 76 7.32 4.68 -9.28
C ARG A 76 6.04 4.37 -8.53
N PHE A 77 6.18 3.92 -7.30
CA PHE A 77 5.11 3.92 -6.33
C PHE A 77 5.56 4.56 -5.01
N GLY A 78 4.60 4.99 -4.20
CA GLY A 78 4.89 5.36 -2.83
C GLY A 78 3.68 5.34 -1.91
N SER A 79 3.91 5.11 -0.63
CA SER A 79 2.87 5.15 0.40
C SER A 79 2.50 6.60 0.76
N THR A 80 1.20 6.88 0.89
CA THR A 80 0.69 8.21 1.27
C THR A 80 0.51 8.29 2.78
N LEU A 81 1.29 9.16 3.44
CA LEU A 81 1.26 9.37 4.89
C LEU A 81 0.83 10.81 5.24
N GLN A 82 0.76 11.09 6.54
CA GLN A 82 0.43 12.42 7.06
C GLN A 82 1.58 13.42 6.88
N ARG A 83 1.26 14.63 6.37
CA ARG A 83 2.21 15.75 6.18
C ARG A 83 2.81 16.25 7.49
N ASP A 84 1.94 16.42 8.48
CA ASP A 84 2.27 17.04 9.76
C ASP A 84 2.50 15.93 10.77
N TYR A 85 3.63 15.23 10.63
CA TYR A 85 4.11 14.09 11.43
C TYR A 85 4.18 14.33 12.95
N HIS A 86 3.62 15.44 13.46
CA HIS A 86 3.79 15.95 14.81
C HIS A 86 2.92 15.27 15.88
N ALA A 87 1.92 14.47 15.52
CA ALA A 87 1.14 13.69 16.50
C ALA A 87 0.33 12.59 15.80
N PRO A 88 0.00 11.49 16.50
CA PRO A 88 -1.07 10.60 16.08
C PRO A 88 -2.29 11.47 15.76
N SER A 89 -2.84 11.36 14.54
CA SER A 89 -3.97 12.21 14.15
C SER A 89 -5.20 12.11 15.06
N GLY A 90 -5.23 11.11 15.97
CA GLY A 90 -6.39 10.76 16.79
C GLY A 90 -7.56 10.21 15.98
N LYS A 91 -7.44 10.20 14.65
CA LYS A 91 -8.44 9.73 13.70
C LYS A 91 -8.14 8.29 13.35
N ASN A 92 -9.16 7.44 13.25
CA ASN A 92 -9.02 6.08 12.73
C ASN A 92 -8.85 6.09 11.18
N GLN A 93 -8.52 4.93 10.60
CA GLN A 93 -8.30 4.81 9.15
C GLN A 93 -9.48 5.30 8.30
N SER A 94 -10.72 5.05 8.76
CA SER A 94 -11.92 5.50 8.04
C SER A 94 -12.03 7.03 8.03
N GLU A 95 -11.82 7.68 9.17
CA GLU A 95 -11.82 9.15 9.31
C GLU A 95 -10.71 9.80 8.50
N ARG A 96 -9.56 9.16 8.39
CA ARG A 96 -8.48 9.62 7.50
C ARG A 96 -8.88 9.51 6.03
N VAL A 97 -9.57 8.46 5.61
CA VAL A 97 -10.00 8.31 4.22
C VAL A 97 -10.95 9.42 3.76
N ALA A 98 -11.83 9.98 4.62
CA ALA A 98 -12.70 11.09 4.18
C ALA A 98 -12.23 12.49 4.57
N THR A 99 -11.44 12.65 5.64
CA THR A 99 -11.00 13.99 6.08
C THR A 99 -9.54 14.27 5.74
N PHE A 100 -8.75 13.23 5.48
CA PHE A 100 -7.31 13.32 5.37
C PHE A 100 -6.87 13.23 3.91
N LYS A 101 -6.92 14.41 3.32
CA LYS A 101 -6.28 14.86 2.09
C LYS A 101 -4.76 14.94 2.27
N GLY A 102 -4.11 13.80 2.56
CA GLY A 102 -2.68 13.75 2.90
C GLY A 102 -1.78 14.47 1.90
N SER A 103 -0.57 14.86 2.30
CA SER A 103 0.38 15.48 1.37
C SER A 103 0.94 14.45 0.40
N GLY A 104 0.93 14.78 -0.89
CA GLY A 104 1.45 13.97 -2.00
C GLY A 104 2.97 13.84 -2.09
N ASP A 105 3.67 13.79 -0.95
CA ASP A 105 5.07 13.39 -0.98
C ASP A 105 5.13 11.86 -1.14
N PHE A 106 5.80 11.40 -2.20
CA PHE A 106 6.21 10.01 -2.38
C PHE A 106 7.28 9.72 -1.32
N ILE A 107 6.84 9.47 -0.10
CA ILE A 107 7.70 9.42 1.08
C ILE A 107 8.56 8.14 1.06
N PHE A 108 7.96 7.03 0.65
CA PHE A 108 8.64 5.78 0.34
C PHE A 108 8.64 5.63 -1.17
N GLY A 109 9.83 5.59 -1.76
CA GLY A 109 9.99 5.28 -3.17
C GLY A 109 10.20 3.79 -3.30
N GLY A 110 9.52 3.18 -4.26
CA GLY A 110 9.80 1.81 -4.60
C GLY A 110 9.50 1.54 -6.07
N THR A 111 9.93 0.37 -6.49
CA THR A 111 9.69 -0.13 -7.83
C THR A 111 8.86 -1.40 -7.79
N GLY A 112 7.94 -1.49 -8.75
CA GLY A 112 7.14 -2.69 -9.00
C GLY A 112 7.67 -3.47 -10.19
N LYS A 113 7.32 -4.75 -10.26
CA LYS A 113 7.46 -5.57 -11.47
C LYS A 113 6.38 -6.62 -11.52
N PHE A 114 6.00 -7.05 -12.73
CA PHE A 114 5.25 -8.29 -12.87
C PHE A 114 6.15 -9.50 -12.56
N VAL A 115 5.63 -10.49 -11.84
CA VAL A 115 6.28 -11.78 -11.61
C VAL A 115 5.32 -12.92 -11.95
N GLU A 116 5.81 -13.93 -12.67
CA GLU A 116 5.02 -15.14 -12.97
C GLU A 116 4.84 -16.03 -11.74
N GLN A 117 5.81 -15.98 -10.81
CA GLN A 117 5.80 -16.78 -9.59
C GLN A 117 5.94 -15.89 -8.36
N GLY A 118 4.79 -15.51 -7.79
CA GLY A 118 4.72 -14.78 -6.52
C GLY A 118 5.20 -15.61 -5.31
N LEU A 119 5.38 -14.92 -4.20
CA LEU A 119 5.78 -15.41 -2.89
C LEU A 119 4.64 -16.18 -2.21
N HIS A 120 3.38 -15.80 -2.44
CA HIS A 120 2.23 -16.43 -1.79
C HIS A 120 2.06 -17.91 -2.13
N ASP A 121 1.85 -18.16 -3.42
CA ASP A 121 1.26 -19.39 -3.94
C ASP A 121 1.95 -19.81 -5.26
N ARG A 122 3.08 -19.18 -5.60
CA ARG A 122 3.81 -19.37 -6.86
C ARG A 122 2.99 -19.05 -8.11
N LYS A 123 1.91 -18.28 -7.98
CA LYS A 123 1.11 -17.80 -9.12
C LYS A 123 1.44 -16.35 -9.46
N PRO A 124 1.05 -15.87 -10.65
CA PRO A 124 1.35 -14.51 -11.09
C PRO A 124 0.90 -13.43 -10.10
N ALA A 125 1.69 -12.36 -10.00
CA ALA A 125 1.39 -11.20 -9.19
C ALA A 125 2.16 -9.97 -9.68
N TRP A 126 1.65 -8.81 -9.32
CA TRP A 126 2.42 -7.57 -9.34
C TRP A 126 3.18 -7.47 -8.01
N GLN A 127 4.51 -7.51 -8.03
CA GLN A 127 5.37 -7.46 -6.83
C GLN A 127 6.14 -6.14 -6.64
N TRP A 128 5.87 -5.46 -5.52
CA TRP A 128 6.31 -4.09 -5.20
C TRP A 128 7.23 -4.17 -3.99
N PHE A 129 8.38 -3.50 -4.09
CA PHE A 129 9.38 -3.44 -3.04
C PHE A 129 9.63 -1.99 -2.67
N ASP A 130 9.65 -1.69 -1.38
CA ASP A 130 10.12 -0.39 -0.92
C ASP A 130 11.66 -0.35 -1.12
N ASP A 131 12.13 0.55 -2.00
CA ASP A 131 13.55 0.64 -2.41
C ASP A 131 14.38 1.54 -1.48
N GLY A 132 13.81 1.95 -0.34
CA GLY A 132 14.43 2.78 0.69
C GLY A 132 13.97 4.25 0.69
N MET A 133 14.58 5.07 1.57
CA MET A 133 14.19 6.47 1.78
C MET A 133 14.31 7.33 0.52
N SER A 134 13.40 8.30 0.37
CA SER A 134 13.75 9.51 -0.38
C SER A 134 14.81 10.34 0.39
N SER A 135 15.79 10.90 -0.34
CA SER A 135 16.89 11.70 0.24
C SER A 135 16.42 12.91 1.05
N ARG A 136 15.21 13.42 0.79
CA ARG A 136 14.61 14.57 1.49
C ARG A 136 14.34 14.31 2.98
N MET A 137 14.13 13.06 3.37
CA MET A 137 13.89 12.71 4.78
C MET A 137 15.15 12.51 5.62
N GLN A 138 16.33 12.38 5.00
CA GLN A 138 17.58 12.21 5.74
C GLN A 138 17.98 13.47 6.54
N PHE A 139 17.40 14.63 6.21
CA PHE A 139 17.76 15.94 6.76
C PHE A 139 16.72 16.52 7.74
N GLY A 140 15.59 15.86 7.98
CA GLY A 140 14.59 16.28 8.97
C GLY A 140 14.97 15.84 10.39
N GLY A 141 15.67 16.68 11.16
CA GLY A 141 16.12 16.39 12.53
C GLY A 141 14.99 16.00 13.51
N GLY A 142 15.31 15.22 14.55
CA GLY A 142 14.36 14.69 15.56
C GLY A 142 13.54 13.47 15.09
N TRP A 143 13.24 13.39 13.80
CA TRP A 143 12.39 12.36 13.16
C TRP A 143 13.13 11.08 12.81
N ARG A 144 14.45 11.16 12.70
CA ARG A 144 15.32 10.05 12.25
C ARG A 144 15.07 8.75 13.02
N MET A 145 14.76 8.80 14.32
CA MET A 145 14.57 7.56 15.12
C MET A 145 13.23 6.86 14.85
N GLN A 146 12.10 7.57 14.91
CA GLN A 146 10.78 7.01 14.61
C GLN A 146 10.67 6.61 13.13
N TYR A 147 11.28 7.41 12.27
CA TYR A 147 11.40 7.12 10.85
C TYR A 147 12.27 5.88 10.59
N ASN A 148 13.46 5.78 11.19
CA ASN A 148 14.31 4.58 11.06
C ASN A 148 13.59 3.33 11.58
N MET A 149 12.73 3.45 12.60
CA MET A 149 11.90 2.33 13.05
C MET A 149 10.84 1.96 12.00
N PHE A 150 10.14 2.94 11.43
CA PHE A 150 9.15 2.68 10.39
C PHE A 150 9.81 2.13 9.12
N GLN A 151 10.95 2.69 8.72
CA GLN A 151 11.73 2.25 7.58
C GLN A 151 12.36 0.87 7.82
N ALA A 152 12.83 0.56 9.03
CA ALA A 152 13.30 -0.79 9.37
C ALA A 152 12.17 -1.83 9.22
N VAL A 153 10.91 -1.42 9.43
CA VAL A 153 9.74 -2.26 9.13
C VAL A 153 9.43 -2.23 7.63
N GLY A 154 9.47 -1.07 6.97
CA GLY A 154 9.13 -0.86 5.55
C GLY A 154 10.12 -1.45 4.53
N ASP A 155 11.44 -1.32 4.74
CA ASP A 155 12.51 -1.91 3.90
C ASP A 155 12.45 -3.45 3.88
N GLY A 156 11.71 -4.01 4.83
CA GLY A 156 11.40 -5.43 4.92
C GLY A 156 10.11 -5.84 4.24
N VAL A 157 9.30 -4.91 3.71
CA VAL A 157 7.99 -5.20 3.13
C VAL A 157 8.09 -5.48 1.64
N THR A 158 7.47 -6.57 1.21
CA THR A 158 7.14 -6.83 -0.18
C THR A 158 5.63 -6.92 -0.28
N ASP A 159 5.05 -6.14 -1.18
CA ASP A 159 3.62 -6.18 -1.47
C ASP A 159 3.38 -6.94 -2.77
N GLU A 160 2.58 -7.99 -2.72
CA GLU A 160 2.08 -8.67 -3.92
C GLU A 160 0.64 -8.28 -4.16
N MET A 161 0.35 -7.74 -5.34
CA MET A 161 -0.96 -7.19 -5.68
C MET A 161 -1.60 -7.97 -6.83
N ARG A 162 -2.91 -8.09 -6.74
CA ARG A 162 -3.78 -8.83 -7.65
C ARG A 162 -5.07 -8.05 -7.89
N ARG A 163 -5.58 -8.07 -9.12
CA ARG A 163 -6.80 -7.32 -9.48
C ARG A 163 -8.02 -8.02 -8.88
N ALA A 164 -8.65 -7.40 -7.89
CA ALA A 164 -9.88 -7.92 -7.28
C ALA A 164 -11.15 -7.41 -7.97
N GLY A 165 -11.05 -6.38 -8.82
CA GLY A 165 -12.16 -5.86 -9.61
C GLY A 165 -11.79 -4.57 -10.36
N PRO A 166 -12.75 -3.94 -11.08
CA PRO A 166 -12.55 -2.63 -11.68
C PRO A 166 -12.14 -1.58 -10.63
N GLY A 167 -11.00 -0.92 -10.84
CA GLY A 167 -10.47 0.08 -9.90
C GLY A 167 -10.09 -0.48 -8.52
N LEU A 168 -9.92 -1.80 -8.39
CA LEU A 168 -9.68 -2.47 -7.13
C LEU A 168 -8.54 -3.49 -7.23
N VAL A 169 -7.59 -3.39 -6.31
CA VAL A 169 -6.57 -4.44 -6.10
C VAL A 169 -6.61 -4.95 -4.67
N LEU A 170 -6.40 -6.25 -4.53
CA LEU A 170 -6.12 -6.91 -3.26
C LEU A 170 -4.62 -7.16 -3.19
N GLY A 171 -4.01 -6.71 -2.11
CA GLY A 171 -2.61 -6.89 -1.82
C GLY A 171 -2.38 -7.85 -0.66
N LYS A 172 -1.28 -8.59 -0.75
CA LYS A 172 -0.72 -9.41 0.33
C LYS A 172 0.66 -8.86 0.67
N SER A 173 0.85 -8.47 1.92
CA SER A 173 2.15 -8.00 2.40
C SER A 173 2.97 -9.13 2.99
N TYR A 174 4.28 -9.05 2.80
CA TYR A 174 5.27 -9.96 3.34
C TYR A 174 6.33 -9.16 4.07
N TYR A 175 6.69 -9.59 5.27
CA TYR A 175 7.78 -8.98 6.01
C TYR A 175 8.97 -9.93 6.10
N ARG A 176 10.14 -9.46 5.69
CA ARG A 176 11.42 -10.20 5.74
C ARG A 176 12.32 -9.79 6.90
N GLY A 177 11.86 -8.90 7.79
CA GLY A 177 12.70 -8.34 8.85
C GLY A 177 13.53 -7.14 8.37
N PRO A 178 14.15 -6.41 9.32
CA PRO A 178 14.90 -5.20 9.02
C PRO A 178 16.18 -5.48 8.23
N SER A 179 16.52 -4.54 7.33
CA SER A 179 17.83 -4.47 6.67
C SER A 179 18.95 -4.29 7.70
N GLY A 180 19.80 -5.32 7.86
CA GLY A 180 21.09 -5.21 8.57
C GLY A 180 21.33 -6.24 9.67
N PHE A 181 20.29 -6.84 10.25
CA PHE A 181 20.48 -7.81 11.36
C PHE A 181 20.82 -9.23 10.89
N LEU A 182 20.35 -9.63 9.71
CA LEU A 182 20.66 -10.93 9.10
C LEU A 182 20.96 -10.73 7.60
N PRO A 183 21.90 -11.50 7.01
CA PRO A 183 22.10 -11.53 5.56
C PRO A 183 20.80 -11.86 4.83
N GLU A 184 20.55 -11.21 3.68
CA GLU A 184 19.28 -11.31 2.93
C GLU A 184 18.87 -12.77 2.63
N ARG A 185 19.84 -13.65 2.34
CA ARG A 185 19.63 -15.09 2.10
C ARG A 185 19.01 -15.87 3.27
N PHE A 186 19.10 -15.36 4.50
CA PHE A 186 18.53 -16.01 5.69
C PHE A 186 17.20 -15.39 6.12
N ARG A 187 16.77 -14.31 5.46
CA ARG A 187 15.48 -13.70 5.72
C ARG A 187 14.39 -14.49 5.02
N ARG A 188 13.37 -14.90 5.76
CA ARG A 188 12.19 -15.57 5.21
C ARG A 188 11.05 -14.56 5.12
N ASN A 189 10.38 -14.51 3.98
CA ASN A 189 9.17 -13.73 3.81
C ASN A 189 8.07 -14.36 4.65
N ALA A 190 7.70 -13.72 5.76
CA ALA A 190 6.54 -14.09 6.54
C ALA A 190 5.33 -13.30 6.01
N ALA A 191 4.29 -14.01 5.57
CA ALA A 191 3.03 -13.38 5.18
C ALA A 191 2.44 -12.64 6.39
N THR A 192 2.13 -11.35 6.24
CA THR A 192 1.67 -10.52 7.36
C THR A 192 0.17 -10.31 7.34
N ASN A 193 -0.37 -9.73 6.27
CA ASN A 193 -1.74 -9.24 6.22
C ASN A 193 -2.24 -9.14 4.77
N TYR A 194 -3.55 -8.93 4.62
CA TYR A 194 -4.16 -8.46 3.38
C TYR A 194 -4.50 -6.98 3.50
N PHE A 195 -4.32 -6.26 2.40
CA PHE A 195 -4.77 -4.88 2.24
C PHE A 195 -5.48 -4.72 0.90
N MET A 196 -6.29 -3.69 0.74
CA MET A 196 -6.96 -3.38 -0.51
C MET A 196 -6.65 -1.94 -0.89
N LEU A 197 -6.48 -1.69 -2.20
CA LEU A 197 -6.37 -0.35 -2.74
C LEU A 197 -7.50 -0.07 -3.74
N PHE A 198 -8.01 1.16 -3.70
CA PHE A 198 -9.18 1.60 -4.44
C PHE A 198 -8.83 2.83 -5.25
N GLN A 199 -9.04 2.76 -6.56
CA GLN A 199 -8.90 3.92 -7.44
C GLN A 199 -9.78 5.05 -6.91
N ALA A 200 -9.18 6.22 -6.71
CA ALA A 200 -9.88 7.43 -6.35
C ALA A 200 -10.07 8.31 -7.58
N CYS A 201 -11.08 9.19 -7.51
CA CYS A 201 -11.29 10.27 -8.45
C CYS A 201 -11.23 11.63 -7.75
N THR A 202 -10.91 12.65 -8.54
CA THR A 202 -11.20 14.05 -8.23
C THR A 202 -12.69 14.34 -8.38
N LYS A 203 -13.12 15.52 -7.93
CA LYS A 203 -14.51 16.01 -8.09
C LYS A 203 -15.01 15.99 -9.54
N ASP A 204 -14.12 16.22 -10.50
CA ASP A 204 -14.40 16.20 -11.94
C ASP A 204 -14.16 14.81 -12.59
N GLY A 205 -14.02 13.75 -11.80
CA GLY A 205 -13.90 12.37 -12.28
C GLY A 205 -12.51 11.97 -12.80
N LYS A 206 -11.50 12.83 -12.66
CA LYS A 206 -10.12 12.56 -13.10
C LYS A 206 -9.32 11.78 -12.06
N VAL A 207 -8.20 11.22 -12.50
CA VAL A 207 -7.23 10.55 -11.61
C VAL A 207 -6.52 11.61 -10.76
N PRO A 208 -6.59 11.52 -9.42
CA PRO A 208 -5.90 12.46 -8.54
C PRO A 208 -4.42 12.11 -8.46
N TRP A 209 -3.53 13.04 -8.82
CA TRP A 209 -2.07 12.87 -8.67
C TRP A 209 -1.56 13.25 -7.28
N TYR A 210 -2.42 13.89 -6.50
CA TYR A 210 -2.14 14.34 -5.14
C TYR A 210 -3.23 13.77 -4.21
N PRO A 211 -2.88 13.20 -3.05
CA PRO A 211 -3.85 12.58 -2.14
C PRO A 211 -4.91 13.56 -1.66
N GLU A 212 -4.62 14.87 -1.63
CA GLU A 212 -5.57 15.93 -1.29
C GLU A 212 -6.68 16.19 -2.29
N TYR A 213 -6.52 15.71 -3.52
CA TYR A 213 -7.52 15.87 -4.58
C TYR A 213 -8.48 14.68 -4.67
N ARG A 214 -8.28 13.62 -3.88
CA ARG A 214 -9.20 12.48 -3.80
C ARG A 214 -10.54 12.92 -3.21
N ASP A 215 -11.64 12.51 -3.83
CA ASP A 215 -13.00 12.84 -3.38
C ASP A 215 -13.87 11.57 -3.21
N VAL A 216 -13.95 10.72 -4.25
CA VAL A 216 -14.76 9.49 -4.23
C VAL A 216 -13.96 8.30 -4.76
N PRO A 217 -13.98 7.13 -4.09
CA PRO A 217 -13.47 5.89 -4.68
C PRO A 217 -14.35 5.43 -5.84
N LEU A 218 -13.77 5.04 -6.98
CA LEU A 218 -14.51 4.40 -8.09
C LEU A 218 -15.14 3.07 -7.66
N ALA A 219 -14.47 2.34 -6.76
CA ALA A 219 -15.04 1.16 -6.12
C ALA A 219 -16.12 1.59 -5.10
N GLY A 220 -17.35 1.75 -5.58
CA GLY A 220 -18.48 2.21 -4.77
C GLY A 220 -19.46 3.14 -5.49
N ASN A 221 -19.15 3.57 -6.73
CA ASN A 221 -20.15 4.13 -7.64
C ASN A 221 -20.70 2.99 -8.53
N PRO A 222 -21.99 2.61 -8.41
CA PRO A 222 -22.64 1.81 -9.43
C PRO A 222 -22.67 2.55 -10.79
#